data_AF-A0A3A9GE40-F1
#
_entry.id   AF-A0A3A9GE40-F1
#
_cell.length_a   1.000
_cell.length_b   1.000
_cell.length_c   1.000
_cell.angle_alpha   90.00
_cell.angle_beta   90.00
_cell.angle_gamma   90.00
#
_symmetry.space_group_name_H-M   'P 1'
#
loop_
_entity.id
_entity.type
_entity.pdbx_description
1 polymer ?
#
loop_
_entity_poly.entity_id
_entity_poly.type
_entity_poly.pdbx_seq_one_letter_code
_entity_poly.pdbx_strand_id
1 'polypeptide(L)'
;MYGIDIFENINMSIDWYMVYWGIKNEILGVNIAQDYVCRKMEQDETLLDEEIELSWKSEDTASVLDIIEKMPQFLDAIEENMEKAKEKVRIAIIMFLRQTEKDVSKLFEQIDMVYANFNYPEDMEKFITYMPMDAEYISKDHSIEENRCYLLSQLDNYISKQVQKYKLQYVQF
;
A
#
# COMPACT_ATOMS: atom_id res chain seq x y z
N MET A 1 -8.99 -7.15 3.89
CA MET A 1 -7.92 -6.24 4.34
C MET A 1 -6.59 -6.91 4.10
N TYR A 2 -5.53 -6.13 3.87
CA TYR A 2 -4.19 -6.67 3.59
C TYR A 2 -3.42 -6.92 4.89
N GLY A 3 -2.51 -7.91 4.88
CA GLY A 3 -1.62 -8.25 6.00
C GLY A 3 -0.24 -7.64 5.88
N ILE A 4 0.69 -8.03 6.75
CA ILE A 4 2.08 -7.56 6.72
C ILE A 4 2.86 -8.06 5.48
N ASP A 5 2.42 -9.18 4.92
CA ASP A 5 3.05 -9.91 3.82
C ASP A 5 3.19 -9.06 2.54
N ILE A 6 2.27 -8.13 2.29
CA ILE A 6 2.33 -7.24 1.11
C ILE A 6 3.58 -6.34 1.12
N PHE A 7 4.11 -6.04 2.31
CA PHE A 7 5.32 -5.23 2.48
C PHE A 7 6.57 -6.10 2.40
N GLU A 8 6.53 -7.27 3.02
CA GLU A 8 7.64 -8.22 3.07
C GLU A 8 8.00 -8.75 1.68
N ASN A 9 6.99 -9.08 0.88
CA ASN A 9 7.18 -9.60 -0.48
C ASN A 9 7.92 -8.64 -1.42
N ILE A 10 7.94 -7.34 -1.10
CA ILE A 10 8.61 -6.30 -1.88
C ILE A 10 9.80 -5.69 -1.12
N ASN A 11 10.16 -6.25 0.04
CA ASN A 11 11.21 -5.75 0.91
C ASN A 11 11.03 -4.27 1.28
N MET A 12 9.78 -3.86 1.54
CA MET A 12 9.46 -2.52 2.01
C MET A 12 9.53 -2.48 3.54
N SER A 13 10.35 -1.57 4.09
CA SER A 13 10.38 -1.32 5.52
C SER A 13 9.06 -0.70 5.98
N ILE A 14 8.42 -1.40 6.92
CA ILE A 14 7.20 -0.98 7.59
C ILE A 14 7.55 -0.13 8.82
N ASP A 15 6.71 0.88 9.08
CA ASP A 15 6.79 1.77 10.24
C ASP A 15 5.40 1.93 10.88
N TRP A 16 5.35 2.50 12.08
CA TRP A 16 4.08 2.66 12.80
C TRP A 16 3.09 3.60 12.13
N TYR A 17 3.53 4.56 11.32
CA TYR A 17 2.59 5.42 10.57
C TYR A 17 1.87 4.61 9.50
N MET A 18 2.56 3.68 8.84
CA MET A 18 1.94 2.75 7.87
C MET A 18 0.92 1.83 8.55
N VAL A 19 1.27 1.25 9.69
CA VAL A 19 0.36 0.41 10.48
C VAL A 19 -0.87 1.19 10.92
N TYR A 20 -0.66 2.35 11.56
CA TYR A 20 -1.74 3.20 12.06
C TYR A 20 -2.66 3.68 10.93
N TRP A 21 -2.10 4.26 9.85
CA TRP A 21 -2.88 4.75 8.72
C TRP A 21 -3.68 3.62 8.07
N GLY A 22 -3.07 2.46 7.90
CA GLY A 22 -3.71 1.31 7.27
C GLY A 22 -4.88 0.74 8.08
N ILE A 23 -4.71 0.60 9.40
CA ILE A 23 -5.79 0.13 10.28
C ILE A 23 -6.92 1.17 10.35
N LYS A 24 -6.57 2.44 10.55
CA LYS A 24 -7.54 3.55 10.68
C LYS A 24 -8.45 3.71 9.46
N ASN A 25 -7.91 3.46 8.26
CA ASN A 25 -8.66 3.57 7.00
C ASN A 25 -9.25 2.23 6.53
N GLU A 26 -9.26 1.21 7.40
CA GLU A 26 -9.81 -0.12 7.10
C GLU A 26 -9.13 -0.82 5.89
N ILE A 27 -7.89 -0.44 5.59
CA ILE A 27 -7.10 -1.00 4.48
C ILE A 27 -6.32 -2.23 4.94
N LEU A 28 -5.65 -2.12 6.10
CA LEU A 28 -4.84 -3.18 6.71
C LEU A 28 -5.62 -3.85 7.84
N GLY A 29 -5.42 -5.16 8.02
CA GLY A 29 -6.03 -5.90 9.12
C GLY A 29 -5.46 -5.43 10.46
N VAL A 30 -6.29 -5.40 11.51
CA VAL A 30 -5.85 -4.97 12.87
C VAL A 30 -4.71 -5.84 13.41
N ASN A 31 -4.64 -7.11 13.00
CA ASN A 31 -3.58 -8.04 13.36
C ASN A 31 -2.18 -7.59 12.88
N ILE A 32 -2.09 -6.68 11.91
CA ILE A 32 -0.80 -6.21 11.41
C ILE A 32 0.03 -5.51 12.49
N ALA A 33 -0.61 -4.91 13.51
CA ALA A 33 0.10 -4.31 14.64
C ALA A 33 0.84 -5.37 15.45
N GLN A 34 0.20 -6.50 15.72
CA GLN A 34 0.82 -7.62 16.41
C GLN A 34 1.92 -8.25 15.55
N ASP A 35 1.63 -8.50 14.26
CA ASP A 35 2.61 -9.05 13.33
C ASP A 35 3.88 -8.18 13.26
N TYR A 36 3.71 -6.85 13.24
CA TYR A 36 4.83 -5.92 13.22
C TYR A 36 5.68 -5.99 14.50
N VAL A 37 5.06 -6.05 15.67
CA VAL A 37 5.79 -6.23 16.94
C VAL A 37 6.54 -7.55 16.96
N CYS A 38 5.93 -8.64 16.49
CA CYS A 38 6.61 -9.93 16.37
C CYS A 38 7.86 -9.85 15.49
N ARG A 39 7.80 -9.12 14.35
CA ARG A 39 8.99 -8.92 13.50
C ARG A 39 10.08 -8.09 14.17
N LYS A 40 9.73 -7.07 14.95
CA LYS A 40 10.70 -6.31 15.75
C LYS A 40 11.38 -7.20 16.80
N MET A 41 10.64 -8.09 17.45
CA MET A 41 11.19 -9.06 18.41
C MET A 41 12.15 -10.05 17.73
N GLU A 42 11.79 -10.58 16.56
CA GLU A 42 12.65 -11.48 15.77
C GLU A 42 13.97 -10.82 15.34
N GLN A 43 13.99 -9.49 15.26
CA GLN A 43 15.16 -8.69 14.88
C GLN A 43 15.95 -8.18 16.10
N ASP A 44 15.63 -8.66 17.31
CA ASP A 44 16.22 -8.22 18.58
C ASP A 44 16.17 -6.69 18.79
N GLU A 45 15.14 -6.03 18.25
CA GLU A 45 14.93 -4.60 18.45
C GLU A 45 14.41 -4.29 19.86
N THR A 46 14.81 -3.14 20.40
CA THR A 46 14.25 -2.62 21.66
C THR A 46 12.79 -2.21 21.44
N LEU A 47 11.90 -2.74 22.28
CA LEU A 47 10.48 -2.41 22.24
C LEU A 47 10.10 -1.32 23.25
N LEU A 48 9.11 -0.51 22.87
CA LEU A 48 8.39 0.40 23.76
C LEU A 48 7.33 -0.35 24.58
N ASP A 49 6.90 0.24 25.69
CA ASP A 49 5.82 -0.32 26.53
C ASP A 49 4.51 -0.49 25.73
N GLU A 50 4.21 0.46 24.84
CA GLU A 50 3.06 0.39 23.92
C GLU A 50 3.19 -0.78 22.94
N GLU A 51 4.38 -1.03 22.39
CA GLU A 51 4.63 -2.15 21.47
C GLU A 51 4.49 -3.49 22.18
N ILE A 52 4.98 -3.55 23.41
CA ILE A 52 4.80 -4.70 24.31
C ILE A 52 3.31 -4.95 24.54
N GLU A 53 2.49 -3.92 24.81
CA GLU A 53 1.03 -4.06 24.94
C GLU A 53 0.36 -4.61 23.66
N LEU A 54 0.80 -4.14 22.49
CA LEU A 54 0.28 -4.59 21.19
C LEU A 54 0.62 -6.05 20.87
N SER A 55 1.66 -6.63 21.49
CA SER A 55 2.05 -8.03 21.24
C SER A 55 1.00 -9.06 21.69
N TRP A 56 0.13 -8.71 22.64
CA TRP A 56 -0.89 -9.61 23.20
C TRP A 56 -2.33 -9.10 23.08
N LYS A 57 -2.56 -7.90 22.54
CA LYS A 57 -3.88 -7.29 22.37
C LYS A 57 -4.26 -7.31 20.89
N SER A 58 -5.16 -8.22 20.49
CA SER A 58 -5.21 -8.64 19.08
C SER A 58 -6.51 -8.38 18.31
N GLU A 59 -7.57 -7.79 18.89
CA GLU A 59 -8.87 -7.80 18.17
C GLU A 59 -9.63 -6.47 18.12
N ASP A 60 -9.49 -5.57 19.09
CA ASP A 60 -10.25 -4.31 19.09
C ASP A 60 -9.50 -3.18 18.36
N THR A 61 -10.03 -2.75 17.21
CA THR A 61 -9.45 -1.70 16.37
C THR A 61 -9.25 -0.39 17.14
N ALA A 62 -10.24 0.04 17.93
CA ALA A 62 -10.16 1.31 18.66
C ALA A 62 -9.04 1.26 19.71
N SER A 63 -9.00 0.20 20.52
CA SER A 63 -7.93 0.00 21.51
C SER A 63 -6.54 -0.07 20.89
N VAL A 64 -6.38 -0.71 19.73
CA VAL A 64 -5.09 -0.80 19.04
C VAL A 64 -4.64 0.57 18.56
N LEU A 65 -5.53 1.36 17.94
CA LEU A 65 -5.21 2.71 17.49
C LEU A 65 -4.85 3.63 18.69
N ASP A 66 -5.62 3.56 19.78
CA ASP A 66 -5.37 4.34 21.01
C ASP A 66 -3.99 4.05 21.63
N ILE A 67 -3.47 2.82 21.49
CA ILE A 67 -2.13 2.48 21.96
C ILE A 67 -1.07 3.07 21.02
N ILE A 68 -1.26 2.93 19.70
CA ILE A 68 -0.30 3.45 18.73
C ILE A 68 -0.17 4.97 18.84
N GLU A 69 -1.28 5.70 19.06
CA GLU A 69 -1.27 7.16 19.24
C GLU A 69 -0.49 7.65 20.47
N LYS A 70 -0.28 6.78 21.48
CA LYS A 70 0.52 7.13 22.66
C LYS A 70 2.02 7.04 22.42
N MET A 71 2.46 6.40 21.34
CA MET A 71 3.88 6.24 21.06
C MET A 71 4.54 7.61 20.81
N PRO A 72 5.79 7.81 21.27
CA PRO A 72 6.46 9.10 21.16
C PRO A 72 6.52 9.68 19.74
N GLN A 73 6.65 8.84 18.70
CA GLN A 73 6.67 9.32 17.32
C GLN A 73 5.35 9.95 16.84
N PHE A 74 4.21 9.69 17.50
CA PHE A 74 2.94 10.33 17.14
C PHE A 74 2.72 11.68 17.82
N LEU A 75 3.66 12.14 18.64
CA LEU A 75 3.56 13.43 19.33
C LEU A 75 4.02 14.60 18.45
N ASP A 76 4.86 14.36 17.44
CA ASP A 76 5.44 15.38 16.55
C ASP A 76 5.41 14.97 15.06
N ALA A 77 5.23 15.94 14.15
CA ALA A 77 5.31 15.79 12.68
C ALA A 77 4.38 14.72 12.04
N ILE A 78 3.14 14.63 12.52
CA ILE A 78 2.15 13.60 12.12
C ILE A 78 1.80 13.67 10.62
N GLU A 79 1.51 14.86 10.08
CA GLU A 79 0.90 14.99 8.75
C GLU A 79 1.80 14.52 7.60
N GLU A 80 3.06 14.97 7.56
CA GLU A 80 4.01 14.57 6.51
C GLU A 80 4.31 13.07 6.55
N ASN A 81 4.47 12.51 7.75
CA ASN A 81 4.72 11.09 7.93
C ASN A 81 3.49 10.24 7.56
N MET A 82 2.29 10.73 7.82
CA MET A 82 1.03 10.08 7.43
C MET A 82 0.84 10.07 5.91
N GLU A 83 1.19 11.15 5.19
CA GLU A 83 1.13 11.14 3.72
C GLU A 83 2.16 10.19 3.10
N LYS A 84 3.38 10.13 3.65
CA LYS A 84 4.39 9.13 3.22
C LYS A 84 3.93 7.71 3.50
N ALA A 85 3.31 7.47 4.66
CA ALA A 85 2.76 6.18 5.03
C ALA A 85 1.65 5.75 4.07
N LYS A 86 0.69 6.64 3.79
CA LYS A 86 -0.36 6.45 2.79
C LYS A 86 0.22 6.08 1.43
N GLU A 87 1.22 6.81 0.95
CA GLU A 87 1.90 6.54 -0.33
C GLU A 87 2.50 5.13 -0.34
N LYS A 88 3.28 4.76 0.68
CA LYS A 88 3.91 3.43 0.78
C LYS A 88 2.89 2.29 0.83
N VAL A 89 1.83 2.43 1.64
CA VAL A 89 0.75 1.43 1.75
C VAL A 89 0.08 1.22 0.39
N ARG A 90 -0.20 2.31 -0.35
CA ARG A 90 -0.75 2.24 -1.71
C ARG A 90 0.15 1.47 -2.65
N ILE A 91 1.44 1.77 -2.66
CA ILE A 91 2.43 1.12 -3.52
C ILE A 91 2.48 -0.38 -3.24
N ALA A 92 2.52 -0.78 -1.96
CA ALA A 92 2.54 -2.18 -1.58
C ALA A 92 1.31 -2.94 -2.09
N ILE A 93 0.12 -2.35 -1.98
CA ILE A 93 -1.12 -2.94 -2.50
C ILE A 93 -1.08 -3.06 -4.02
N ILE A 94 -0.69 -2.00 -4.73
CA ILE A 94 -0.62 -2.02 -6.20
C ILE A 94 0.34 -3.14 -6.69
N MET A 95 1.51 -3.24 -6.08
CA MET A 95 2.50 -4.28 -6.42
C MET A 95 1.97 -5.68 -6.09
N PHE A 96 1.31 -5.86 -4.94
CA PHE A 96 0.68 -7.12 -4.56
C PHE A 96 -0.39 -7.55 -5.57
N LEU A 97 -1.30 -6.64 -5.95
CA LEU A 97 -2.35 -6.92 -6.94
C LEU A 97 -1.75 -7.31 -8.29
N ARG A 98 -0.74 -6.55 -8.77
CA ARG A 98 -0.07 -6.83 -10.04
C ARG A 98 0.62 -8.20 -10.08
N GLN A 99 1.15 -8.67 -8.94
CA GLN A 99 1.81 -9.96 -8.82
C GLN A 99 0.82 -11.13 -8.76
N THR A 100 -0.31 -10.93 -8.08
CA THR A 100 -1.26 -12.00 -7.71
C THR A 100 -2.42 -12.15 -8.67
N GLU A 101 -2.95 -11.06 -9.24
CA GLU A 101 -4.08 -11.11 -10.18
C GLU A 101 -3.56 -11.31 -11.61
N LYS A 102 -4.00 -12.39 -12.25
CA LYS A 102 -3.60 -12.77 -13.63
C LYS A 102 -4.63 -12.35 -14.67
N ASP A 103 -5.87 -12.13 -14.25
CA ASP A 103 -6.91 -11.57 -15.11
C ASP A 103 -6.75 -10.04 -15.16
N VAL A 104 -6.31 -9.55 -16.31
CA VAL A 104 -6.06 -8.12 -16.54
C VAL A 104 -7.31 -7.28 -16.28
N SER A 105 -8.51 -7.79 -16.55
CA SER A 105 -9.75 -7.03 -16.32
C SER A 105 -10.01 -6.88 -14.82
N LYS A 106 -9.89 -7.97 -14.06
CA LYS A 106 -10.05 -7.94 -12.60
C LYS A 106 -8.97 -7.11 -11.91
N LEU A 107 -7.73 -7.18 -12.42
CA LEU A 107 -6.63 -6.36 -11.93
C LEU A 107 -7.01 -4.89 -12.01
N PHE A 108 -7.49 -4.43 -13.16
CA PHE A 108 -7.85 -3.03 -13.32
C PHE A 108 -9.10 -2.61 -12.54
N GLU A 109 -10.09 -3.50 -12.37
CA GLU A 109 -11.20 -3.25 -11.44
C GLU A 109 -10.70 -3.00 -10.02
N GLN A 110 -9.73 -3.81 -9.55
CA GLN A 110 -9.13 -3.63 -8.22
C GLN A 110 -8.26 -2.38 -8.12
N ILE A 111 -7.50 -2.04 -9.17
CA ILE A 111 -6.68 -0.81 -9.22
C ILE A 111 -7.57 0.44 -9.19
N ASP A 112 -8.70 0.44 -9.89
CA ASP A 112 -9.68 1.54 -9.85
C ASP A 112 -10.28 1.73 -8.45
N MET A 113 -10.52 0.62 -7.72
CA MET A 113 -10.95 0.67 -6.31
C MET A 113 -9.86 1.26 -5.42
N VAL A 114 -8.58 0.87 -5.62
CA VAL A 114 -7.45 1.46 -4.90
C VAL A 114 -7.35 2.96 -5.18
N TYR A 115 -7.49 3.39 -6.43
CA TYR A 115 -7.47 4.81 -6.80
C TYR A 115 -8.54 5.62 -6.03
N ALA A 116 -9.77 5.10 -5.94
CA ALA A 116 -10.84 5.72 -5.16
C ALA A 116 -10.56 5.71 -3.65
N ASN A 117 -10.15 4.56 -3.08
CA ASN A 117 -9.87 4.42 -1.65
C ASN A 117 -8.72 5.31 -1.16
N PHE A 118 -7.80 5.68 -2.05
CA PHE A 118 -6.67 6.56 -1.74
C PHE A 118 -6.92 8.03 -2.10
N ASN A 119 -8.18 8.39 -2.39
CA ASN A 119 -8.64 9.75 -2.73
C ASN A 119 -8.01 10.30 -4.02
N TYR A 120 -8.08 9.51 -5.08
CA TYR A 120 -7.79 9.91 -6.46
C TYR A 120 -6.40 10.54 -6.69
N PRO A 121 -5.31 9.84 -6.32
CA PRO A 121 -3.96 10.41 -6.45
C PRO A 121 -3.51 10.58 -7.92
N GLU A 122 -3.07 11.79 -8.25
CA GLU A 122 -2.71 12.21 -9.62
C GLU A 122 -1.67 11.29 -10.31
N ASP A 123 -0.74 10.71 -9.54
CA ASP A 123 0.31 9.84 -10.09
C ASP A 123 -0.21 8.50 -10.63
N MET A 124 -1.47 8.14 -10.35
CA MET A 124 -2.13 6.94 -10.86
C MET A 124 -2.92 7.15 -12.15
N GLU A 125 -3.30 8.38 -12.50
CA GLU A 125 -4.31 8.68 -13.54
C GLU A 125 -4.05 7.98 -14.88
N LYS A 126 -2.78 7.82 -15.24
CA LYS A 126 -2.34 7.22 -16.51
C LYS A 126 -2.71 5.73 -16.69
N PHE A 127 -3.12 5.06 -15.62
CA PHE A 127 -3.48 3.64 -15.66
C PHE A 127 -4.84 3.34 -15.00
N ILE A 128 -5.71 4.36 -14.89
CA ILE A 128 -7.09 4.21 -14.39
C ILE A 128 -8.05 4.06 -15.56
N THR A 129 -8.95 3.07 -15.49
CA THR A 129 -9.73 2.65 -16.69
C THR A 129 -10.71 3.71 -17.18
N TYR A 130 -11.25 4.52 -16.27
CA TYR A 130 -12.23 5.54 -16.56
C TYR A 130 -11.63 6.94 -16.73
N MET A 131 -10.32 7.10 -16.54
CA MET A 131 -9.64 8.36 -16.78
C MET A 131 -9.37 8.55 -18.28
N PRO A 132 -9.43 9.79 -18.79
CA PRO A 132 -9.01 10.08 -20.15
C PRO A 132 -7.56 9.64 -20.36
N MET A 133 -7.31 8.88 -21.42
CA MET A 133 -5.94 8.51 -21.81
C MET A 133 -5.18 9.77 -22.27
N ASP A 134 -3.84 9.74 -22.16
CA ASP A 134 -2.98 10.85 -22.60
C ASP A 134 -3.40 11.31 -24.01
N ALA A 135 -3.33 12.62 -24.27
CA ALA A 135 -3.86 13.21 -25.52
C ALA A 135 -3.25 12.61 -26.81
N GLU A 136 -2.12 11.92 -26.70
CA GLU A 136 -1.42 11.22 -27.79
C GLU A 136 -1.96 9.80 -28.06
N TYR A 137 -2.75 9.21 -27.15
CA TYR A 137 -3.32 7.86 -27.27
C TYR A 137 -4.87 7.93 -27.29
N ILE A 138 -5.46 7.79 -28.47
CA ILE A 138 -6.91 7.90 -28.68
C ILE A 138 -7.56 6.53 -28.49
N SER A 139 -8.14 6.28 -27.31
CA SER A 139 -8.73 4.99 -26.93
C SER A 139 -9.76 4.42 -27.93
N LYS A 140 -10.49 5.31 -28.62
CA LYS A 140 -11.53 4.95 -29.61
C LYS A 140 -10.97 4.34 -30.90
N ASP A 141 -9.70 4.58 -31.18
CA ASP A 141 -9.02 4.07 -32.38
C ASP A 141 -8.38 2.69 -32.14
N HIS A 142 -8.50 2.17 -30.91
CA HIS A 142 -7.88 0.93 -30.46
C HIS A 142 -8.94 -0.10 -30.03
N SER A 143 -8.61 -1.38 -30.19
CA SER A 143 -9.37 -2.49 -29.61
C SER A 143 -9.34 -2.45 -28.09
N ILE A 144 -10.26 -3.19 -27.46
CA ILE A 144 -10.31 -3.32 -26.00
C ILE A 144 -9.00 -3.93 -25.47
N GLU A 145 -8.45 -4.90 -26.20
CA GLU A 145 -7.20 -5.57 -25.87
C GLU A 145 -6.00 -4.62 -25.96
N GLU A 146 -5.91 -3.80 -27.01
CA GLU A 146 -4.84 -2.79 -27.14
C GLU A 146 -4.89 -1.75 -26.03
N ASN A 147 -6.10 -1.26 -25.70
CA ASN A 147 -6.31 -0.34 -24.59
C ASN A 147 -5.86 -0.95 -23.24
N ARG A 148 -6.16 -2.23 -23.01
CA ARG A 148 -5.71 -2.97 -21.81
C ARG A 148 -4.20 -3.14 -21.76
N CYS A 149 -3.57 -3.47 -22.88
CA CYS A 149 -2.11 -3.57 -22.98
C CYS A 149 -1.44 -2.21 -22.70
N TYR A 150 -2.01 -1.12 -23.19
CA TYR A 150 -1.53 0.23 -22.89
C TYR A 150 -1.60 0.52 -21.39
N LEU A 151 -2.76 0.33 -20.75
CA LEU A 151 -2.91 0.54 -19.31
C LEU A 151 -1.92 -0.32 -18.50
N LEU A 152 -1.74 -1.59 -18.90
CA LEU A 152 -0.79 -2.49 -18.24
C LEU A 152 0.65 -1.96 -18.34
N SER A 153 1.03 -1.42 -19.50
CA SER A 153 2.34 -0.79 -19.67
C SER A 153 2.52 0.46 -18.79
N GLN A 154 1.46 1.26 -18.60
CA GLN A 154 1.49 2.44 -17.73
C GLN A 154 1.62 2.03 -16.25
N LEU A 155 0.90 0.98 -15.84
CA LEU A 155 1.03 0.39 -14.51
C LEU A 155 2.44 -0.18 -14.26
N ASP A 156 3.00 -0.93 -15.21
CA ASP A 156 4.34 -1.49 -15.08
C ASP A 156 5.43 -0.38 -15.05
N ASN A 157 5.22 0.70 -15.81
CA ASN A 157 6.06 1.90 -15.74
C ASN A 157 5.97 2.60 -14.38
N TYR A 158 4.76 2.71 -13.82
CA TYR A 158 4.54 3.24 -12.49
C TYR A 158 5.31 2.42 -11.43
N ILE A 159 5.10 1.11 -11.41
CA ILE A 159 5.76 0.19 -10.47
C ILE A 159 7.28 0.30 -10.60
N SER A 160 7.82 0.34 -11.82
CA SER A 160 9.26 0.47 -12.06
C SER A 160 9.86 1.74 -11.43
N LYS A 161 9.14 2.86 -11.49
CA LYS A 161 9.56 4.11 -10.82
C LYS A 161 9.56 3.97 -9.31
N GLN A 162 8.54 3.33 -8.73
CA GLN A 162 8.46 3.13 -7.28
C GLN A 162 9.52 2.16 -6.76
N VAL A 163 9.80 1.09 -7.50
CA VAL A 163 10.90 0.16 -7.22
C VAL A 163 12.23 0.89 -7.13
N GLN A 164 12.51 1.80 -8.08
CA GLN A 164 13.72 2.61 -8.05
C GLN A 164 13.74 3.61 -6.88
N LYS A 165 12.62 4.32 -6.65
CA LYS A 165 12.48 5.34 -5.59
C LYS A 165 12.74 4.75 -4.20
N TYR A 166 12.15 3.59 -3.91
CA TYR A 166 12.19 2.96 -2.58
C TYR A 166 13.16 1.77 -2.48
N LYS A 167 13.91 1.46 -3.55
CA LYS A 167 14.84 0.31 -3.62
C LYS A 167 14.16 -1.03 -3.26
N LEU A 168 12.96 -1.23 -3.80
CA LEU A 168 12.13 -2.39 -3.52
C LEU A 168 12.60 -3.63 -4.29
N GLN A 169 12.21 -4.80 -3.82
CA GLN A 169 12.31 -6.03 -4.60
C GLN A 169 11.05 -6.21 -5.44
N TYR A 170 11.23 -6.53 -6.72
CA TYR A 170 10.12 -6.83 -7.61
C TYR A 170 10.56 -7.83 -8.68
N VAL A 171 9.89 -8.99 -8.74
CA VAL A 171 10.11 -10.00 -9.77
C VAL A 171 9.05 -9.81 -10.84
N GLN A 172 9.46 -9.42 -12.05
CA GLN A 172 8.58 -9.46 -13.22
C GLN A 172 8.35 -10.93 -13.62
N PHE A 173 7.08 -11.31 -13.77
CA PHE A 173 6.65 -12.59 -14.32
C PHE A 173 6.26 -12.44 -15.79
#